data_AF-A0A2E0YYS1-F1
#
_entry.id   AF-A0A2E0YYS1-F1
#
_cell.length_a   1.000
_cell.length_b   1.000
_cell.length_c   1.000
_cell.angle_alpha   90.00
_cell.angle_beta   90.00
_cell.angle_gamma   90.00
#
_symmetry.space_group_name_H-M   'P 1'
#
loop_
_entity.id
_entity.type
_entity.pdbx_description
1 polymer ?
#
loop_
_entity_poly.entity_id
_entity_poly.type
_entity_poly.pdbx_seq_one_letter_code
_entity_poly.pdbx_strand_id
1 'polypeptide(L)' 'MSSAWNDSVTIPSRQEAFRTRMENQCREIERYRLEENSRGGRNLTLDEAAVEWIERFAADFARNYTIYLD' A
#
# COMPACT_ATOMS: atom_id res chain seq x y z
N MET A 1 35.58 -5.09 -21.93
CA MET A 1 34.76 -3.93 -22.32
C MET A 1 33.30 -4.30 -22.11
N SER A 2 32.67 -3.59 -21.17
CA SER A 2 31.27 -3.45 -20.76
C SER A 2 30.31 -4.66 -20.85
N SER A 3 29.93 -5.20 -19.69
CA SER A 3 28.67 -5.91 -19.51
C SER A 3 27.53 -4.91 -19.67
N ALA A 4 26.83 -4.95 -20.80
CA ALA A 4 25.60 -4.21 -21.00
C ALA A 4 24.53 -4.83 -20.09
N TRP A 5 24.32 -4.23 -18.93
CA TRP A 5 23.12 -4.44 -18.13
C TRP A 5 21.95 -3.97 -18.98
N ASN A 6 21.29 -4.91 -19.64
CA ASN A 6 20.00 -4.67 -20.27
C ASN A 6 18.96 -4.66 -19.15
N ASP A 7 18.97 -3.59 -18.35
CA ASP A 7 17.90 -3.29 -17.41
C ASP A 7 16.68 -2.86 -18.22
N SER A 8 16.02 -3.84 -18.82
CA SER A 8 14.71 -3.67 -19.44
C SER A 8 13.72 -3.41 -18.30
N VAL A 9 13.59 -2.13 -17.93
CA VAL A 9 12.57 -1.65 -17.00
C VAL A 9 11.22 -2.08 -17.57
N THR A 10 10.63 -3.12 -16.98
CA THR A 10 9.31 -3.59 -17.37
C THR A 10 8.30 -2.66 -16.71
N ILE A 11 7.62 -1.86 -17.51
CA ILE A 11 6.53 -1.02 -17.03
C ILE A 11 5.34 -1.95 -16.72
N PRO A 12 4.87 -2.02 -15.47
CA PRO A 12 3.75 -2.88 -15.13
C PRO A 12 2.50 -2.45 -15.88
N SER A 13 1.71 -3.42 -16.31
CA SER A 13 0.39 -3.17 -16.88
C SER A 13 -0.52 -2.44 -15.88
N ARG A 14 -1.54 -1.76 -16.37
CA ARG A 14 -2.53 -1.09 -15.50
C ARG A 14 -3.18 -2.08 -14.51
N GLN A 15 -3.43 -3.32 -14.93
CA GLN A 15 -3.95 -4.36 -14.03
C GLN A 15 -2.95 -4.75 -12.94
N GLU A 16 -1.67 -4.91 -13.27
CA GLU A 16 -0.63 -5.24 -12.29
C GLU A 16 -0.45 -4.12 -11.28
N ALA A 17 -0.39 -2.87 -11.75
CA ALA A 17 -0.27 -1.72 -10.89
C ALA A 17 -1.48 -1.57 -9.96
N PHE A 18 -2.69 -1.79 -10.47
CA PHE A 18 -3.90 -1.81 -9.65
C PHE A 18 -3.84 -2.91 -8.59
N ARG A 19 -3.46 -4.14 -8.96
CA ARG A 19 -3.31 -5.26 -8.02
C ARG A 19 -2.28 -4.94 -6.94
N THR A 20 -1.10 -4.45 -7.32
CA THR A 20 -0.05 -4.06 -6.37
C THR A 20 -0.52 -2.96 -5.44
N ARG A 21 -1.29 -1.98 -5.93
CA ARG A 21 -1.90 -0.95 -5.08
C ARG A 21 -2.85 -1.54 -4.04
N MET A 22 -3.70 -2.49 -4.42
CA MET A 22 -4.63 -3.15 -3.49
C MET A 22 -3.89 -3.99 -2.45
N GLU A 23 -2.86 -4.73 -2.85
CA GLU A 23 -2.02 -5.49 -1.93
C GLU A 23 -1.33 -4.59 -0.90
N ASN A 24 -0.81 -3.44 -1.35
CA ASN A 24 -0.20 -2.47 -0.45
C ASN A 24 -1.23 -1.86 0.51
N GLN A 25 -2.43 -1.53 0.03
CA GLN A 25 -3.50 -1.02 0.89
C GLN A 25 -3.86 -2.02 2.00
N CYS A 26 -3.95 -3.31 1.69
CA CYS A 26 -4.20 -4.35 2.70
C CYS A 26 -3.10 -4.42 3.75
N ARG A 27 -1.82 -4.36 3.34
CA ARG A 27 -0.67 -4.34 4.29
C ARG A 27 -0.69 -3.13 5.20
N GLU A 28 -1.06 -1.97 4.67
CA GLU A 28 -1.15 -0.72 5.43
C GLU A 28 -2.24 -0.79 6.52
N ILE A 29 -3.40 -1.33 6.19
CA ILE A 29 -4.50 -1.55 7.14
C ILE A 29 -4.07 -2.53 8.24
N GLU A 30 -3.41 -3.63 7.86
CA GLU A 30 -2.92 -4.62 8.83
C GLU A 30 -1.86 -4.03 9.76
N ARG A 31 -0.91 -3.26 9.22
CA ARG A 31 0.08 -2.55 10.01
C ARG A 31 -0.57 -1.58 11.00
N TYR A 32 -1.52 -0.77 10.53
CA TYR A 32 -2.25 0.17 11.38
C TYR A 32 -2.96 -0.54 12.54
N ARG A 33 -3.66 -1.64 12.26
CA ARG A 33 -4.30 -2.46 13.29
C ARG A 33 -3.30 -2.96 14.33
N LEU A 34 -2.16 -3.51 13.90
CA LEU A 34 -1.13 -4.03 14.80
C LEU A 34 -0.53 -2.92 15.66
N GLU A 35 -0.26 -1.75 15.08
CA GLU A 35 0.26 -0.58 15.80
C GLU A 35 -0.73 -0.11 16.87
N GLU A 36 -2.00 0.08 16.52
CA GLU A 36 -3.04 0.51 17.47
C GLU A 36 -3.27 -0.52 18.58
N ASN A 37 -3.22 -1.81 18.24
CA ASN A 37 -3.36 -2.89 19.22
C ASN A 37 -2.16 -3.00 20.16
N SER A 38 -0.95 -2.76 19.65
CA SER A 38 0.28 -2.79 20.44
C SER A 38 0.42 -1.62 21.42
N ARG A 39 -0.25 -0.49 21.14
CA ARG A 39 -0.25 0.71 21.98
C ARG A 39 -1.11 0.58 23.26
N GLY A 40 -1.70 -0.59 23.49
CA GLY A 40 -2.19 -1.02 24.82
C GLY A 40 -3.58 -0.53 25.21
N GLY A 41 -4.29 0.19 24.34
CA GLY A 41 -5.63 0.73 24.64
C GLY A 41 -6.75 0.26 23.72
N ARG A 42 -6.41 -0.40 22.60
CA ARG A 42 -7.38 -0.74 21.54
C ARG A 42 -7.17 -2.18 21.11
N ASN A 43 -8.24 -2.85 20.68
CA ASN A 43 -8.16 -4.14 20.03
C ASN A 43 -9.09 -4.12 18.81
N LEU A 44 -8.60 -3.51 17.74
CA LEU A 44 -9.33 -3.36 16.50
C LEU A 44 -9.43 -4.70 15.77
N THR A 45 -10.65 -5.01 15.35
CA THR A 45 -10.89 -5.98 14.28
C THR A 45 -10.33 -5.47 12.96
N LEU A 46 -10.19 -6.35 11.97
CA LEU A 46 -9.77 -5.95 10.62
C LEU A 46 -10.74 -4.96 9.99
N ASP A 47 -12.04 -5.15 10.20
CA ASP A 47 -13.08 -4.29 9.62
C ASP A 47 -13.05 -2.89 10.24
N GLU A 48 -12.93 -2.79 11.58
CA GLU A 48 -12.79 -1.50 12.27
C GLU A 48 -11.51 -0.77 11.85
N ALA A 49 -10.38 -1.50 11.77
CA ALA A 49 -9.13 -0.92 11.30
C ALA A 49 -9.23 -0.46 9.85
N ALA A 50 -9.92 -1.21 8.97
CA ALA A 50 -10.11 -0.83 7.57
C ALA A 50 -10.93 0.46 7.44
N VAL A 51 -12.05 0.57 8.17
CA VAL A 51 -12.89 1.77 8.18
C VAL A 51 -12.08 2.99 8.65
N GLU A 52 -11.44 2.89 9.82
CA GLU A 52 -10.66 3.98 10.38
C GLU A 52 -9.48 4.37 9.48
N TRP A 53 -8.82 3.37 8.88
CA TRP A 53 -7.70 3.63 7.99
C TRP A 53 -8.16 4.32 6.70
N ILE A 54 -9.29 3.91 6.13
CA ILE A 54 -9.84 4.54 4.91
C ILE A 54 -10.18 6.00 5.18
N GLU A 55 -10.86 6.29 6.29
CA GLU A 55 -11.25 7.65 6.66
C GLU A 55 -10.05 8.58 6.87
N ARG A 56 -8.93 8.05 7.39
CA ARG A 56 -7.77 8.85 7.78
C ARG A 56 -6.69 8.93 6.71
N PHE A 57 -6.47 7.87 5.94
CA PHE A 57 -5.26 7.71 5.14
C PHE A 57 -5.50 7.40 3.66
N ALA A 58 -6.72 7.01 3.24
CA ALA A 58 -6.95 6.60 1.84
C ALA A 58 -6.66 7.71 0.82
N ALA A 59 -6.97 8.96 1.15
CA ALA A 59 -6.72 10.11 0.28
C ALA A 59 -5.21 10.34 0.06
N ASP A 60 -4.44 10.33 1.15
CA ASP A 60 -2.98 10.50 1.08
C ASP A 60 -2.30 9.29 0.41
N PHE A 61 -2.77 8.08 0.70
CA PHE A 61 -2.29 6.86 0.05
C PHE A 61 -2.53 6.89 -1.45
N ALA A 62 -3.72 7.32 -1.90
CA ALA A 62 -4.04 7.46 -3.32
C ALA A 62 -3.11 8.46 -4.02
N ARG A 63 -2.85 9.61 -3.38
CA ARG A 63 -1.92 10.63 -3.93
C ARG A 63 -0.49 10.09 -4.04
N ASN A 64 -0.01 9.39 -3.01
CA ASN A 64 1.38 8.91 -2.95
C ASN A 64 1.63 7.67 -3.84
N TYR A 65 0.61 6.88 -4.17
CA TYR A 65 0.73 5.74 -5.07
C TYR A 65 0.48 6.07 -6.55
N THR A 66 0.10 7.32 -6.87
CA THR A 66 -0.14 7.75 -8.26
C THR A 66 1.15 8.02 -9.04
N ILE A 67 2.26 8.34 -8.37
CA ILE A 67 3.55 8.69 -9.00
C ILE A 67 4.31 7.51 -9.67
N TYR A 68 3.80 6.28 -9.57
CA TYR A 68 4.37 5.11 -10.26
C TYR A 68 3.59 4.72 -11.53
N LEU A 69 2.66 5.58 -11.99
CA LEU A 69 1.70 5.27 -13.05
C LEU A 69 1.52 6.36 -14.13
N ASP A 70 2.42 7.35 -14.19
CA ASP A 70 2.58 8.25 -15.35
C ASP A 70 3.71 7.73 -16.24
#